data_AF-A0A4R6K0N3-F1
#
_entry.id   AF-A0A4R6K0N3-F1
#
_cell.length_a   1.000
_cell.length_b   1.000
_cell.length_c   1.000
_cell.angle_alpha   90.00
_cell.angle_beta   90.00
_cell.angle_gamma   90.00
#
_symmetry.space_group_name_H-M   'P 1'
#
loop_
_entity.id
_entity.type
_entity.pdbx_description
1 polymer ?
#
loop_
_entity_poly.entity_id
_entity_poly.type
_entity_poly.pdbx_seq_one_letter_code
_entity_poly.pdbx_strand_id
1 'polypeptide(L)'
;MNNVLEQSETGREIARRNRHRGFVEGLSQGLVQAFAQSFAEAFARNSVATFEESFVQGRIDGMRTLLRVKYGVIDDLDDLAKRLSDADYDGNFARIIAGATLAELRS
;
A
#
# COMPACT_ATOMS: atom_id res chain seq x y z
N MET A 1 4.58 -25.69 59.55
CA MET A 1 3.45 -25.75 58.58
C MET A 1 4.03 -26.13 57.24
N ASN A 2 3.93 -27.41 56.87
CA ASN A 2 4.39 -27.90 55.56
C ASN A 2 3.30 -27.63 54.53
N ASN A 3 3.62 -26.89 53.47
CA ASN A 3 2.72 -26.64 52.35
C ASN A 3 2.44 -27.96 51.61
N VAL A 4 1.41 -28.69 52.04
CA VAL A 4 0.92 -29.92 51.41
C VAL A 4 0.55 -29.70 49.94
N LEU A 5 0.23 -28.45 49.56
CA LEU A 5 -0.08 -28.08 48.18
C LEU A 5 1.15 -28.06 47.25
N GLU A 6 2.36 -27.81 47.76
CA GLU A 6 3.60 -27.80 46.94
C GLU A 6 4.22 -29.18 46.75
N GLN A 7 3.96 -30.14 47.66
CA GLN A 7 4.46 -31.52 47.55
C GLN A 7 3.46 -32.50 46.92
N SER A 8 2.18 -32.14 46.84
CA SER A 8 1.18 -32.94 46.13
C SER A 8 1.54 -33.07 44.64
N GLU A 9 1.31 -34.26 44.09
CA GLU A 9 1.46 -34.52 42.66
C GLU A 9 0.61 -33.55 41.82
N THR A 10 -0.57 -33.19 42.34
CA THR A 10 -1.49 -32.22 41.76
C THR A 10 -0.88 -30.81 41.65
N GLY A 11 -0.18 -30.31 42.68
CA GLY A 11 0.47 -28.99 42.64
C GLY A 11 1.60 -28.92 41.61
N ARG A 12 2.40 -30.00 41.50
CA ARG A 12 3.46 -30.12 40.49
C ARG A 12 2.89 -30.18 39.07
N GLU A 13 1.76 -30.84 38.87
CA GLU A 13 1.08 -30.91 37.58
C GLU A 13 0.51 -29.55 37.16
N ILE A 14 -0.13 -28.82 38.08
CA ILE A 14 -0.65 -27.46 37.82
C ILE A 14 0.50 -26.50 37.45
N ALA A 15 1.62 -26.55 38.17
CA ALA A 15 2.79 -25.73 37.88
C ALA A 15 3.39 -26.03 36.48
N ARG A 16 3.44 -27.31 36.09
CA ARG A 16 3.89 -27.72 34.74
C ARG A 16 2.95 -27.23 33.65
N ARG A 17 1.64 -27.38 33.84
CA ARG A 17 0.62 -26.89 32.89
C ARG A 17 0.67 -25.38 32.72
N ASN A 18 0.81 -24.63 33.81
CA ASN A 18 0.92 -23.17 33.77
C ASN A 18 2.21 -22.72 33.07
N ARG A 19 3.35 -23.39 33.31
CA ARG A 19 4.60 -23.09 32.61
C ARG A 19 4.49 -23.37 31.12
N HIS A 20 3.90 -24.50 30.74
CA HIS A 20 3.72 -24.86 29.34
C HIS A 20 2.76 -23.88 28.63
N ARG A 21 1.65 -23.53 29.28
CA ARG A 21 0.72 -22.52 28.77
C ARG A 21 1.39 -21.16 28.59
N GLY A 22 2.09 -20.66 29.60
CA GLY A 22 2.80 -19.39 29.51
C GLY A 22 3.92 -19.38 28.45
N PHE A 23 4.59 -20.51 28.25
CA PHE A 23 5.57 -20.67 27.17
C PHE A 23 4.91 -20.61 25.79
N VAL A 24 3.80 -21.33 25.59
CA VAL A 24 3.07 -21.35 24.32
C VAL A 24 2.44 -19.99 24.02
N GLU A 25 1.83 -19.36 25.02
CA GLU A 25 1.24 -18.02 24.89
C GLU A 25 2.29 -16.97 24.56
N GLY A 26 3.42 -16.97 25.27
CA GLY A 26 4.53 -16.05 25.01
C GLY A 26 5.15 -16.24 23.64
N LEU A 27 5.34 -17.50 23.21
CA LEU A 27 5.89 -17.83 21.90
C LEU A 27 4.91 -17.45 20.78
N SER A 28 3.61 -17.72 20.96
CA SER A 28 2.56 -17.32 20.01
C SER A 28 2.46 -15.81 19.90
N GLN A 29 2.43 -15.09 21.02
CA GLN A 29 2.35 -13.62 21.03
C GLN A 29 3.59 -13.01 20.38
N GLY A 30 4.79 -13.49 20.73
CA GLY A 30 6.04 -13.01 20.15
C GLY A 30 6.10 -13.22 18.64
N LEU A 31 5.69 -14.40 18.15
CA LEU A 31 5.64 -14.68 16.71
C LEU A 31 4.61 -13.81 15.99
N VAL A 32 3.39 -13.68 16.53
CA VAL A 32 2.33 -12.85 15.93
C VAL A 32 2.78 -11.39 15.88
N GLN A 33 3.38 -10.87 16.95
CA GLN A 33 3.85 -9.49 17.01
C GLN A 33 4.99 -9.24 16.02
N ALA A 34 6.00 -10.12 15.98
CA ALA A 34 7.11 -10.00 15.05
C ALA A 34 6.65 -10.07 13.59
N PHE A 35 5.72 -10.98 13.29
CA PHE A 35 5.12 -11.09 11.96
C PHE A 35 4.32 -9.84 11.59
N ALA A 36 3.42 -9.39 12.46
CA ALA A 36 2.56 -8.24 12.20
C ALA A 36 3.39 -6.97 11.95
N GLN A 37 4.44 -6.75 12.74
CA GLN A 37 5.32 -5.60 12.57
C GLN A 37 6.09 -5.68 11.24
N SER A 38 6.70 -6.83 10.94
CA SER A 38 7.46 -7.03 9.70
C SER A 38 6.58 -6.90 8.46
N PHE A 39 5.36 -7.44 8.52
CA PHE A 39 4.37 -7.34 7.45
C PHE A 39 3.90 -5.91 7.24
N ALA A 40 3.52 -5.21 8.32
CA ALA A 40 3.06 -3.82 8.23
C ALA A 40 4.15 -2.91 7.63
N GLU A 41 5.41 -3.07 8.04
CA GLU A 41 6.52 -2.30 7.48
C GLU A 41 6.79 -2.63 6.00
N ALA A 42 6.71 -3.89 5.61
CA ALA A 42 6.90 -4.30 4.22
C ALA A 42 5.74 -3.82 3.33
N PHE A 43 4.51 -3.96 3.83
CA PHE A 43 3.30 -3.51 3.14
C PHE A 43 3.28 -1.99 2.98
N ALA A 44 3.59 -1.24 4.04
CA ALA A 44 3.64 0.22 3.97
C ALA A 44 4.71 0.71 2.99
N ARG A 45 5.91 0.11 3.02
CA ARG A 45 6.98 0.49 2.08
C ARG A 45 6.65 0.18 0.63
N ASN A 46 6.18 -1.03 0.35
CA ASN A 46 6.02 -1.46 -1.05
C ASN A 46 4.65 -1.09 -1.62
N SER A 47 3.57 -1.19 -0.85
CA SER A 47 2.22 -1.05 -1.40
C SER A 47 1.83 0.41 -1.61
N VAL A 48 2.23 1.31 -0.70
CA VAL A 48 1.90 2.74 -0.84
C VAL A 48 2.66 3.36 -1.99
N ALA A 49 3.98 3.13 -2.06
CA ALA A 49 4.81 3.66 -3.14
C ALA A 49 4.36 3.14 -4.51
N THR A 50 4.14 1.83 -4.64
CA THR A 50 3.69 1.24 -5.91
C THR A 50 2.27 1.67 -6.29
N PHE A 51 1.40 1.94 -5.31
CA PHE A 51 0.06 2.45 -5.56
C PHE A 51 0.08 3.90 -6.06
N GLU A 52 0.86 4.78 -5.44
CA GLU A 52 1.02 6.17 -5.89
C GLU A 52 1.62 6.22 -7.30
N GLU A 53 2.68 5.45 -7.55
CA GLU A 53 3.28 5.34 -8.89
C GLU A 53 2.28 4.83 -9.92
N SER A 54 1.50 3.79 -9.59
CA SER A 54 0.47 3.25 -10.50
C SER A 54 -0.64 4.25 -10.78
N PHE A 55 -1.02 5.06 -9.77
CA PHE A 55 -2.04 6.08 -9.93
C PHE A 55 -1.56 7.23 -10.83
N VAL A 56 -0.33 7.71 -10.62
CA VAL A 56 0.31 8.73 -11.46
C VAL A 56 0.44 8.23 -12.89
N GLN A 57 0.95 7.00 -13.07
CA GLN A 57 1.11 6.41 -14.40
C GLN A 57 -0.24 6.25 -15.12
N GLY A 58 -1.29 5.84 -14.39
CA GLY A 58 -2.65 5.74 -14.93
C GLY A 58 -3.20 7.08 -15.44
N ARG A 59 -2.92 8.20 -14.75
CA ARG A 59 -3.29 9.54 -15.23
C ARG A 59 -2.56 9.90 -16.51
N ILE A 60 -1.25 9.66 -16.56
CA ILE A 60 -0.45 9.94 -17.76
C ILE A 60 -0.92 9.10 -18.95
N ASP A 61 -1.15 7.81 -18.76
CA ASP A 61 -1.61 6.90 -19.82
C ASP A 61 -3.02 7.26 -20.29
N GLY A 62 -3.90 7.68 -19.38
CA GLY A 62 -5.23 8.20 -19.70
C GLY A 62 -5.15 9.46 -20.55
N MET A 63 -4.32 10.43 -20.15
CA MET A 63 -4.11 11.67 -20.89
C MET A 63 -3.49 11.41 -22.27
N ARG A 64 -2.48 10.53 -22.35
CA ARG A 64 -1.86 10.08 -23.60
C ARG A 64 -2.90 9.50 -24.55
N THR A 65 -3.77 8.63 -24.03
CA THR A 65 -4.85 8.01 -24.81
C THR A 65 -5.82 9.07 -25.34
N LEU A 66 -6.23 10.01 -24.49
CA LEU A 66 -7.16 11.07 -24.86
C LEU A 66 -6.58 11.98 -25.96
N LEU A 67 -5.33 12.43 -25.78
CA LEU A 67 -4.61 13.23 -26.78
C LEU A 67 -4.49 12.48 -28.11
N ARG A 68 -4.14 11.19 -28.06
CA ARG A 68 -4.02 10.35 -29.27
C ARG A 68 -5.34 10.20 -30.00
N VAL A 69 -6.45 10.03 -29.28
CA VAL A 69 -7.79 9.92 -29.86
C VAL A 69 -8.21 11.24 -30.52
N LYS A 70 -7.92 12.38 -29.89
CA LYS A 70 -8.39 13.69 -30.36
C LYS A 70 -7.53 14.30 -31.46
N TYR A 71 -6.21 14.12 -31.39
CA TYR A 71 -5.25 14.80 -32.26
C TYR A 71 -4.37 13.85 -33.08
N GLY A 72 -4.52 12.53 -32.90
CA GLY A 72 -3.67 11.54 -33.54
C GLY A 72 -2.31 11.40 -32.84
N VAL A 73 -1.35 10.79 -33.54
CA VAL A 73 0.02 10.66 -33.03
C VAL A 73 0.75 11.98 -33.29
N ILE A 74 1.22 12.61 -32.22
CA ILE A 74 2.01 13.84 -32.24
C ILE A 74 3.40 13.56 -31.65
N ASP A 75 4.41 14.32 -32.07
CA ASP A 75 5.82 14.05 -31.74
C ASP A 75 6.12 14.14 -30.23
N ASP A 76 5.43 15.04 -29.53
CA ASP A 76 5.58 15.33 -28.10
C ASP A 76 4.50 14.66 -27.24
N LEU A 77 3.83 13.61 -27.73
CA LEU A 77 2.65 13.03 -27.09
C LEU A 77 2.88 12.66 -25.62
N ASP A 78 4.00 12.00 -25.34
CA ASP A 78 4.31 11.49 -24.00
C ASP A 78 4.67 12.62 -23.03
N ASP A 79 5.46 13.58 -23.50
CA ASP A 79 5.83 14.76 -22.71
C ASP A 79 4.63 15.67 -22.44
N LEU A 80 3.76 15.86 -23.43
CA LEU A 80 2.53 16.64 -23.28
C LEU A 80 1.55 15.94 -22.33
N ALA A 81 1.37 14.62 -22.46
CA ALA A 81 0.49 13.85 -21.57
C ALA A 81 0.95 13.95 -20.12
N LYS A 82 2.26 13.80 -19.88
CA LYS A 82 2.85 13.95 -18.55
C LYS A 82 2.61 15.36 -18.00
N ARG A 83 2.98 16.40 -18.77
CA ARG A 83 2.84 17.79 -18.33
C ARG A 83 1.39 18.18 -18.00
N LEU A 84 0.42 17.78 -18.84
CA LEU A 84 -0.99 18.07 -18.61
C LEU A 84 -1.54 17.31 -17.38
N SER A 85 -1.04 16.08 -17.15
CA SER A 85 -1.42 15.28 -16.00
C SER A 85 -0.88 15.85 -14.68
N ASP A 86 0.36 16.34 -14.69
CA ASP A 86 1.05 16.91 -13.52
C ASP A 86 0.48 18.29 -13.13
N ALA A 87 0.08 19.12 -14.11
CA ALA A 87 -0.41 20.47 -13.87
C ALA A 87 -1.85 20.52 -13.34
N ASP A 88 -2.81 20.00 -14.11
CA ASP A 88 -4.24 19.97 -13.77
C ASP A 88 -4.95 18.92 -14.65
N TYR A 89 -4.95 17.67 -14.20
CA TYR A 89 -5.48 16.57 -15.00
C TYR A 89 -6.97 16.76 -15.34
N ASP A 90 -7.81 17.09 -14.36
CA ASP A 90 -9.26 17.19 -14.57
C ASP A 90 -9.59 18.40 -15.46
N GLY A 91 -8.95 19.55 -15.23
CA GLY A 91 -9.13 20.74 -16.06
C GLY A 91 -8.65 20.51 -17.49
N ASN A 92 -7.47 19.91 -17.68
CA ASN A 92 -6.95 19.63 -19.02
C ASN A 92 -7.77 18.54 -19.75
N PHE A 93 -8.26 17.54 -19.03
CA PHE A 93 -9.20 16.55 -19.56
C PHE A 93 -10.45 17.26 -20.09
N ALA A 94 -11.07 18.13 -19.28
CA ALA A 94 -12.24 18.90 -19.67
C ALA A 94 -11.96 19.80 -20.89
N ARG A 95 -10.80 20.47 -20.94
CA ARG A 95 -10.38 21.31 -22.08
C ARG A 95 -10.26 20.50 -23.38
N ILE A 96 -9.67 19.31 -23.33
CA ILE A 96 -9.54 18.44 -24.51
C ILE A 96 -10.92 17.97 -25.00
N ILE A 97 -11.80 17.58 -24.09
CA ILE A 97 -13.18 17.20 -24.42
C ILE A 97 -13.95 18.38 -25.01
N ALA A 98 -13.78 19.58 -24.45
CA ALA A 98 -14.36 20.82 -24.96
C ALA A 98 -13.77 21.26 -26.31
N GLY A 99 -12.72 20.60 -26.81
CA GLY A 99 -12.15 20.84 -28.13
C GLY A 99 -11.07 21.91 -28.18
N ALA A 100 -10.36 22.15 -27.07
CA ALA A 100 -9.15 22.97 -27.05
C ALA A 100 -8.17 22.51 -28.14
N THR A 101 -7.42 23.42 -28.73
CA THR A 101 -6.39 23.12 -29.72
C THR A 101 -5.10 22.68 -29.05
N LEU A 102 -4.22 22.00 -29.80
CA LEU A 102 -2.88 21.65 -29.31
C LEU A 102 -2.07 22.88 -28.88
N ALA A 103 -2.25 24.03 -29.53
CA ALA A 103 -1.57 25.26 -29.15
C ALA A 103 -2.01 25.75 -27.76
N GLU A 104 -3.32 25.70 -27.48
CA GLU A 104 -3.88 26.10 -26.17
C GLU A 104 -3.51 25.12 -25.07
N LEU A 105 -3.39 23.83 -25.37
CA LEU A 105 -2.88 22.83 -24.43
C LEU A 105 -1.37 22.97 -24.22
N ARG A 106 -0.68 23.64 -25.15
CA ARG A 106 0.77 23.81 -25.08
C ARG A 106 1.22 25.02 -24.26
N SER A 107 0.39 26.07 -24.23
CA SER A 107 0.59 27.28 -23.43
C SER A 107 0.44 27.00 -21.94
#